data_AF-M0ZK09-F1
#
_entry.id   AF-M0ZK09-F1
#
_cell.length_a   1.000
_cell.length_b   1.000
_cell.length_c   1.000
_cell.angle_alpha   90.00
_cell.angle_beta   90.00
_cell.angle_gamma   90.00
#
_symmetry.space_group_name_H-M   'P 1'
#
loop_
_entity.id
_entity.type
_entity.pdbx_description
1 polymer ?
#
loop_
_entity_poly.entity_id
_entity_poly.type
_entity_poly.pdbx_seq_one_letter_code
_entity_poly.pdbx_strand_id
1 'polypeptide(L)'
;MNRTPSKTITKETLHGSPVNHNILYKETRNKLKDLRSKVELLMMSMIKQLRVDCVKRMLMDTYPLTTLYDILEELVSAASETNEKGNSIIVLSSDIEAVASASH
;
A
#
# COMPACT_ATOMS: atom_id res chain seq x y z
N MET A 1 -34.93 75.74 16.62
CA MET A 1 -33.74 75.33 15.86
C MET A 1 -33.67 73.80 15.89
N ASN A 2 -34.16 73.14 14.84
CA ASN A 2 -34.32 71.68 14.79
C ASN A 2 -32.96 71.00 14.52
N ARG A 3 -32.46 70.20 15.48
CA ARG A 3 -31.30 69.33 15.28
C ARG A 3 -31.77 67.99 14.73
N THR A 4 -31.61 67.77 13.43
CA THR A 4 -31.77 66.45 12.81
C THR A 4 -30.49 65.64 13.07
N PRO A 5 -30.56 64.42 13.63
CA PRO A 5 -29.38 63.57 13.74
C PRO A 5 -29.03 63.04 12.34
N SER A 6 -27.88 63.49 11.81
CA SER A 6 -27.29 62.93 10.60
C SER A 6 -26.91 61.48 10.89
N LYS A 7 -27.63 60.53 10.28
CA LYS A 7 -27.23 59.12 10.30
C LYS A 7 -25.94 59.01 9.49
N THR A 8 -24.80 59.00 10.19
CA THR A 8 -23.56 58.49 9.61
C THR A 8 -23.77 57.01 9.35
N ILE A 9 -24.17 56.69 8.12
CA ILE A 9 -24.05 55.34 7.59
C ILE A 9 -22.54 55.10 7.51
N THR A 10 -21.96 54.59 8.59
CA THR A 10 -20.73 53.82 8.52
C THR A 10 -21.04 52.68 7.56
N LYS A 11 -20.69 52.88 6.28
CA LYS A 11 -20.48 51.79 5.34
C LYS A 11 -19.40 50.94 5.97
N GLU A 12 -19.83 50.01 6.80
CA GLU A 12 -19.08 48.84 7.18
C GLU A 12 -18.56 48.29 5.86
N THR A 13 -17.26 48.47 5.63
CA THR A 13 -16.58 48.04 4.42
C THR A 13 -16.73 46.54 4.35
N LEU A 14 -17.76 46.10 3.62
CA LEU A 14 -17.99 44.71 3.27
C LEU A 14 -16.76 44.23 2.50
N HIS A 15 -15.86 43.64 3.29
CA HIS A 15 -14.89 42.61 3.00
C HIS A 15 -14.67 42.27 1.52
N GLY A 16 -13.44 42.51 1.06
CA GLY A 16 -12.79 41.79 -0.03
C GLY A 16 -13.31 42.07 -1.45
N SER A 17 -12.46 42.67 -2.30
CA SER A 17 -12.72 42.71 -3.75
C SER A 17 -13.02 41.30 -4.29
N PRO A 18 -13.99 41.09 -5.21
CA PRO A 18 -14.29 39.79 -5.82
C PRO A 18 -13.05 39.08 -6.39
N VAL A 19 -12.06 39.86 -6.84
CA VAL A 19 -10.75 39.36 -7.29
C VAL A 19 -10.00 38.64 -6.16
N ASN A 20 -10.02 39.19 -4.95
CA ASN A 20 -9.37 38.62 -3.77
C ASN A 20 -10.03 37.30 -3.34
N HIS A 21 -11.37 37.21 -3.41
CA HIS A 21 -12.10 35.97 -3.11
C HIS A 21 -11.78 34.86 -4.11
N ASN A 22 -11.68 35.18 -5.40
CA ASN A 22 -11.33 34.20 -6.42
C ASN A 22 -9.89 33.67 -6.25
N ILE A 23 -8.94 34.55 -5.93
CA ILE A 23 -7.55 34.17 -5.64
C ILE A 23 -7.51 33.24 -4.41
N LEU A 24 -8.16 33.63 -3.32
CA LEU A 24 -8.22 32.83 -2.09
C LEU A 24 -8.85 31.45 -2.32
N TYR A 25 -9.95 31.40 -3.08
CA TYR A 25 -10.62 30.14 -3.41
C TYR A 25 -9.72 29.23 -4.24
N LYS A 26 -9.06 29.78 -5.26
CA LYS A 26 -8.14 29.02 -6.13
C LYS A 26 -6.95 28.49 -5.34
N GLU A 27 -6.36 29.31 -4.47
CA GLU A 27 -5.24 28.90 -3.62
C GLU A 27 -5.67 27.78 -2.65
N THR A 28 -6.81 27.95 -1.99
CA THR A 28 -7.35 26.96 -1.06
C THR A 28 -7.65 25.63 -1.76
N ARG A 29 -8.26 25.70 -2.96
CA ARG A 29 -8.53 24.52 -3.79
C ARG A 29 -7.24 23.79 -4.19
N ASN A 30 -6.19 24.53 -4.53
CA ASN A 30 -4.90 23.94 -4.88
C ASN A 30 -4.23 23.27 -3.67
N LYS A 31 -4.25 23.92 -2.49
CA LYS A 31 -3.76 23.33 -1.24
C LYS A 31 -4.52 22.05 -0.88
N LEU A 32 -5.84 22.04 -1.06
CA LEU A 32 -6.66 20.85 -0.82
C LEU A 32 -6.29 19.68 -1.76
N LYS A 33 -6.06 19.98 -3.06
CA LYS A 33 -5.62 18.97 -4.03
C LYS A 33 -4.25 18.40 -3.67
N ASP A 34 -3.30 19.26 -3.32
CA ASP A 34 -1.95 18.84 -2.89
C ASP A 34 -2.01 17.97 -1.64
N LEU A 35 -2.80 18.38 -0.64
CA LEU A 35 -3.00 17.60 0.58
C LEU A 35 -3.59 16.22 0.27
N ARG A 36 -4.62 16.15 -0.59
CA ARG A 36 -5.22 14.88 -1.01
C ARG A 36 -4.19 13.95 -1.65
N SER A 37 -3.39 14.45 -2.58
CA SER A 37 -2.34 13.66 -3.23
C SER A 37 -1.29 13.16 -2.23
N LYS A 38 -0.90 13.99 -1.25
CA LYS A 38 0.03 13.58 -0.18
C LYS A 38 -0.56 12.49 0.71
N VAL A 39 -1.84 12.58 1.06
CA VAL A 39 -2.54 11.55 1.84
C VAL A 39 -2.65 10.24 1.06
N GLU A 40 -2.98 10.30 -0.23
CA GLU A 40 -3.02 9.11 -1.10
C GLU A 40 -1.64 8.42 -1.18
N LEU A 41 -0.56 9.19 -1.36
CA LEU A 41 0.81 8.67 -1.35
C LEU A 41 1.19 8.06 0.00
N LEU A 42 0.85 8.72 1.11
CA LEU A 42 1.11 8.22 2.45
C LEU A 42 0.37 6.89 2.69
N MET A 43 -0.90 6.82 2.32
CA MET A 43 -1.72 5.61 2.45
C MET A 43 -1.13 4.45 1.64
N MET A 44 -0.69 4.70 0.40
CA MET A 44 -0.01 3.69 -0.41
C MET A 44 1.29 3.21 0.22
N SER A 45 2.09 4.13 0.78
CA SER A 45 3.32 3.79 1.50
C SER A 45 3.05 2.92 2.73
N MET A 46 2.06 3.30 3.55
CA MET A 46 1.66 2.55 4.73
C MET A 46 1.17 1.14 4.37
N ILE A 47 0.35 0.99 3.32
CA ILE A 47 -0.10 -0.31 2.85
C ILE A 47 1.08 -1.18 2.42
N LYS A 48 2.05 -0.60 1.70
CA LYS A 48 3.26 -1.33 1.28
C LYS A 48 4.07 -1.81 2.49
N GLN A 49 4.29 -0.94 3.47
CA GLN A 49 5.00 -1.29 4.70
C GLN A 49 4.26 -2.38 5.49
N LEU A 50 2.94 -2.23 5.66
CA LEU A 50 2.11 -3.21 6.36
C LEU A 50 2.16 -4.60 5.69
N ARG A 51 2.14 -4.65 4.36
CA ARG A 51 2.28 -5.92 3.61
C ARG A 51 3.63 -6.58 3.87
N VAL A 52 4.72 -5.82 3.83
CA VAL A 52 6.06 -6.35 4.12
C VAL A 52 6.13 -6.87 5.55
N ASP A 53 5.63 -6.10 6.52
CA ASP A 53 5.63 -6.50 7.93
C ASP A 53 4.76 -7.73 8.18
N CYS A 54 3.63 -7.85 7.48
CA CYS A 54 2.74 -9.02 7.54
C CYS A 54 3.44 -10.26 6.99
N VAL A 55 4.03 -10.19 5.80
CA VAL A 55 4.78 -11.31 5.21
C VAL A 55 5.97 -11.69 6.08
N LYS A 56 6.70 -10.71 6.60
CA LYS A 56 7.81 -10.95 7.52
C LYS A 56 7.34 -11.65 8.79
N ARG A 57 6.24 -11.20 9.40
CA ARG A 57 5.66 -11.87 10.57
C ARG A 57 5.21 -13.29 10.24
N MET A 58 4.49 -13.52 9.14
CA MET A 58 4.12 -14.88 8.74
C MET A 58 5.33 -15.80 8.54
N LEU A 59 6.42 -15.30 7.96
CA LEU A 59 7.65 -16.07 7.77
C LEU A 59 8.46 -16.29 9.06
N MET A 60 8.25 -15.47 10.09
CA MET A 60 8.98 -15.56 11.36
C MET A 60 8.16 -16.25 12.46
N ASP A 61 6.84 -16.06 12.46
CA ASP A 61 5.90 -16.62 13.43
C ASP A 61 5.53 -18.07 13.09
N THR A 62 5.58 -18.43 11.81
CA THR A 62 5.47 -19.81 11.34
C THR A 62 6.79 -20.18 10.69
N TYR A 63 7.48 -21.23 11.19
CA TYR A 63 8.70 -21.71 10.53
C TYR A 63 8.28 -22.15 9.11
N PRO A 64 8.70 -21.43 8.04
CA PRO A 64 8.17 -21.68 6.71
C PRO A 64 8.43 -23.13 6.28
N LEU A 65 9.52 -23.70 6.83
CA LEU A 65 9.91 -25.07 6.61
C LEU A 65 8.97 -26.08 7.25
N THR A 66 8.39 -25.84 8.44
CA THR A 66 7.47 -26.81 9.06
C THR A 66 6.17 -26.86 8.30
N THR A 67 5.59 -25.70 7.96
CA THR A 67 4.38 -25.67 7.13
C THR A 67 4.63 -26.24 5.74
N LEU A 68 5.80 -25.97 5.14
CA LEU A 68 6.18 -26.59 3.88
C LEU A 68 6.37 -28.10 4.03
N TYR A 69 6.93 -28.57 5.15
CA TYR A 69 7.09 -30.00 5.43
C TYR A 69 5.75 -30.70 5.61
N ASP A 70 4.82 -30.10 6.37
CA ASP A 70 3.46 -30.63 6.58
C ASP A 70 2.71 -30.75 5.23
N ILE A 71 2.79 -29.71 4.38
CA ILE A 71 2.17 -29.73 3.04
C ILE A 71 2.81 -30.81 2.16
N LEU A 72 4.14 -30.95 2.18
CA LEU A 72 4.84 -31.98 1.40
C LEU A 72 4.52 -33.40 1.90
N GLU A 73 4.42 -33.59 3.21
CA GLU A 73 4.06 -34.87 3.84
C GLU A 73 2.62 -35.27 3.50
N GLU A 74 1.67 -34.33 3.53
CA GLU A 74 0.29 -34.54 3.10
C GLU A 74 0.20 -34.87 1.60
N LEU A 75 1.00 -34.19 0.75
CA LEU A 75 1.06 -34.47 -0.69
C LEU A 75 1.60 -35.87 -1.00
N VAL A 76 2.63 -36.31 -0.24
CA VAL A 76 3.19 -37.67 -0.34
C VAL A 76 2.18 -38.71 0.14
N SER A 77 1.46 -38.43 1.22
CA SER A 77 0.43 -39.32 1.78
C SER A 77 -0.76 -39.48 0.83
N ALA A 78 -1.26 -38.38 0.27
CA ALA A 78 -2.33 -38.38 -0.73
C ALA A 78 -1.94 -39.09 -2.04
N ALA A 79 -0.68 -38.94 -2.47
CA ALA A 79 -0.13 -39.68 -3.61
C ALA A 79 -0.02 -41.19 -3.31
N SER A 80 0.37 -41.57 -2.08
CA SER A 80 0.42 -42.97 -1.63
C SER A 80 -0.96 -43.64 -1.65
N GLU A 81 -2.01 -42.94 -1.23
CA GLU A 81 -3.38 -43.47 -1.23
C GLU A 81 -3.97 -43.63 -2.64
N THR A 82 -3.52 -42.81 -3.61
CA THR A 82 -3.90 -42.96 -5.03
C THR A 82 -3.03 -43.99 -5.77
N ASN A 83 -1.89 -44.39 -5.20
CA ASN A 83 -0.92 -45.31 -5.81
C ASN A 83 -1.20 -46.81 -5.57
N GLU A 84 -2.33 -47.21 -4.96
CA GLU A 84 -2.83 -48.58 -5.20
C GLU A 84 -3.14 -48.85 -6.68
N LYS A 85 -3.08 -47.81 -7.54
CA LYS A 85 -3.15 -47.95 -8.99
C LYS A 85 -2.15 -47.10 -9.76
N GLY A 86 -0.86 -47.30 -9.48
CA GLY A 86 0.22 -47.06 -10.45
C GLY A 86 1.21 -45.97 -10.06
N ASN A 87 2.40 -46.40 -9.67
CA ASN A 87 3.62 -45.60 -9.42
C ASN A 87 3.73 -44.33 -10.27
N SER A 88 3.51 -43.17 -9.66
CA SER A 88 4.08 -41.90 -10.13
C SER A 88 5.28 -41.53 -9.25
N ILE A 89 6.48 -41.90 -9.71
CA ILE A 89 7.74 -41.45 -9.11
C ILE A 89 8.03 -40.08 -9.68
N ILE A 90 7.88 -39.03 -8.87
CA ILE A 90 8.30 -37.68 -9.26
C ILE A 90 9.82 -37.60 -9.12
N VAL A 91 10.53 -37.71 -10.25
CA VAL A 91 11.98 -37.54 -10.33
C VAL A 91 12.29 -36.04 -10.43
N LEU A 92 12.84 -35.47 -9.36
CA LEU A 92 13.37 -34.11 -9.37
C LEU A 92 14.78 -34.13 -9.98
N SER A 93 14.91 -33.78 -11.27
CA SER A 93 16.21 -33.57 -11.91
C SER A 93 16.81 -32.25 -11.40
N SER A 94 18.00 -32.31 -10.82
CA SER A 94 18.76 -31.14 -10.43
C SER A 94 19.78 -30.84 -11.53
N ASP A 95 19.47 -29.88 -12.40
CA ASP A 95 20.44 -29.29 -13.32
C ASP A 95 21.36 -28.36 -12.52
N ILE A 96 22.36 -28.95 -11.86
CA ILE A 96 23.54 -28.23 -11.40
C ILE A 96 24.62 -28.53 -12.44
N GLU A 97 24.71 -27.71 -13.49
CA GLU A 97 25.93 -27.58 -14.27
C GLU A 97 27.01 -27.03 -13.34
N ALA A 98 27.82 -27.94 -12.79
CA ALA A 98 29.03 -27.62 -12.07
C ALA A 98 30.03 -26.97 -13.05
N VAL A 99 30.03 -25.64 -13.11
CA VAL A 99 31.20 -24.86 -13.55
C VAL A 99 32.26 -25.00 -12.47
N ALA A 100 33.01 -26.10 -12.50
CA ALA A 100 34.27 -26.21 -11.76
C ALA A 100 35.19 -27.24 -12.42
N SER A 101 36.41 -26.78 -12.67
CA SER A 101 37.62 -27.49 -13.12
C SER A 101 37.72 -27.94 -14.58
N ALA A 102 38.11 -26.99 -15.44
CA ALA A 102 39.15 -27.23 -16.45
C ALA A 102 39.89 -25.90 -16.72
N SER A 103 40.76 -25.50 -15.78
CA SER A 103 41.81 -24.51 -16.05
C SER A 103 43.14 -25.12 -15.56
N HIS A 104 44.03 -25.25 -16.55
CA HIS A 104 45.42 -25.72 -16.56
C HIS A 104 45.69 -27.23 -16.51
#